data_AF-A0A3D3BMJ8-F1
#
_entry.id   AF-A0A3D3BMJ8-F1
#
_cell.length_a   1.000
_cell.length_b   1.000
_cell.length_c   1.000
_cell.angle_alpha   90.00
_cell.angle_beta   90.00
_cell.angle_gamma   90.00
#
_symmetry.space_group_name_H-M   'P 1'
#
loop_
_entity.id
_entity.type
_entity.pdbx_description
1 polymer ?
#
loop_
_entity_poly.entity_id
_entity_poly.type
_entity_poly.pdbx_seq_one_letter_code
_entity_poly.pdbx_strand_id
1 'polypeptide(L)'
;MSRVMIVIGLIALSISASASSILEEPAFSQSDSRSWVVMVTQPDCSFCVRLEEEILQPLRASGEFKGKIRFTTVDIGIATPMIDFDGTKTTTVEFASRYEAFGTPTLLFLSPRGDPLAPPKYGVPDIVDFYAHEIEQTIRNLPPTN
;
A
#
# COMPACT_ATOMS: atom_id res chain seq x y z
N MET A 1 13.28 64.08 15.41
CA MET A 1 12.14 63.56 16.20
C MET A 1 11.21 62.88 15.21
N SER A 2 10.81 61.61 15.26
CA SER A 2 10.86 60.57 16.28
C SER A 2 11.19 59.23 15.60
N ARG A 3 11.91 58.37 16.32
CA ARG A 3 12.21 56.97 15.98
C ARG A 3 10.97 56.09 16.26
N VAL A 4 11.12 54.77 15.99
CA VAL A 4 10.38 53.63 16.58
C VAL A 4 9.20 53.15 15.71
N MET A 5 9.00 51.88 15.36
CA MET A 5 9.70 50.61 15.65
C MET A 5 9.31 49.59 14.56
N ILE A 6 10.23 48.67 14.31
CA ILE A 6 10.09 47.41 13.61
C ILE A 6 8.94 46.55 14.18
N VAL A 7 8.15 45.93 13.30
CA VAL A 7 7.59 44.59 13.54
C VAL A 7 7.86 43.77 12.27
N ILE A 8 9.04 43.14 12.22
CA ILE A 8 9.32 42.03 11.32
C ILE A 8 8.51 40.86 11.88
N GLY A 9 7.31 40.65 11.34
CA GLY A 9 6.52 39.47 11.64
C GLY A 9 7.22 38.25 11.05
N LEU A 10 7.91 37.48 11.89
CA LEU A 10 8.27 36.10 11.56
C LEU A 10 6.97 35.30 11.47
N ILE A 11 6.42 35.20 10.26
CA ILE A 11 5.39 34.23 9.94
C ILE A 11 6.12 32.89 9.84
N ALA A 12 6.26 32.20 10.97
CA ALA A 12 6.65 30.81 10.99
C ALA A 12 5.54 30.02 10.30
N LEU A 13 5.72 29.73 9.01
CA LEU A 13 4.87 28.82 8.27
C LEU A 13 5.15 27.42 8.84
N SER A 14 4.38 27.03 9.85
CA SER A 14 4.38 25.66 10.37
C SER A 14 3.87 24.75 9.26
N ILE A 15 4.81 24.18 8.50
CA ILE A 15 4.56 23.05 7.61
C ILE A 15 4.30 21.86 8.52
N SER A 16 3.03 21.63 8.83
CA SER A 16 2.58 20.36 9.39
C SER A 16 2.71 19.31 8.29
N ALA A 17 3.88 18.67 8.20
CA ALA A 17 4.03 17.43 7.46
C ALA A 17 3.30 16.35 8.24
N SER A 18 1.99 16.23 8.04
CA SER A 18 1.26 15.03 8.43
C SER A 18 1.85 13.89 7.61
N ALA A 19 2.56 12.98 8.27
CA ALA A 19 2.96 11.71 7.70
C ALA A 19 1.70 10.83 7.56
N SER A 20 0.81 11.23 6.65
CA SER A 20 -0.24 10.36 6.16
C SER A 20 0.46 9.20 5.49
N SER A 21 0.19 7.97 5.93
CA SER A 21 0.63 6.74 5.28
C SER A 21 0.35 6.85 3.79
N ILE A 22 1.39 7.13 2.99
CA ILE A 22 1.22 7.34 1.56
C ILE A 22 0.92 5.96 0.97
N LEU A 23 -0.36 5.67 0.77
CA LEU A 23 -0.79 4.63 -0.14
C LEU A 23 -0.30 5.06 -1.51
N GLU A 24 0.74 4.39 -2.02
CA GLU A 24 1.25 4.67 -3.35
C GLU A 24 0.21 4.18 -4.36
N GLU A 25 -0.15 5.02 -5.33
CA GLU A 25 -1.05 4.64 -6.42
C GLU A 25 -0.54 3.37 -7.12
N PRO A 26 -1.43 2.49 -7.61
CA PRO A 26 -1.08 1.24 -8.29
C PRO A 26 -0.53 1.52 -9.69
N ALA A 27 0.66 2.14 -9.76
CA ALA A 27 1.37 2.44 -10.99
C ALA A 27 2.26 1.26 -11.41
N PHE A 28 1.63 0.12 -11.71
CA PHE A 28 2.31 -1.16 -11.96
C PHE A 28 3.23 -1.16 -13.18
N SER A 29 2.94 -0.34 -14.19
CA SER A 29 3.77 -0.24 -15.40
C SER A 29 5.04 0.60 -15.22
N GLN A 30 5.21 1.28 -14.07
CA GLN A 30 6.42 2.04 -13.79
C GLN A 30 7.52 1.10 -13.31
N SER A 31 8.74 1.30 -13.80
CA SER A 31 9.90 0.52 -13.37
C SER A 31 10.14 0.71 -11.87
N ASP A 32 9.94 -0.36 -11.09
CA ASP A 32 10.27 -0.44 -9.67
C ASP A 32 10.98 -1.78 -9.44
N SER A 33 12.10 -1.78 -8.71
CA SER A 33 12.82 -3.01 -8.39
C SER A 33 12.26 -3.74 -7.17
N ARG A 34 11.34 -3.12 -6.44
CA ARG A 34 10.70 -3.67 -5.24
C ARG A 34 9.59 -4.65 -5.60
N SER A 35 9.41 -5.67 -4.77
CA SER A 35 8.21 -6.50 -4.80
C SER A 35 7.01 -5.70 -4.31
N TRP A 36 5.82 -6.14 -4.67
CA TRP A 36 4.57 -5.47 -4.33
C TRP A 36 3.79 -6.24 -3.28
N VAL A 37 3.32 -5.53 -2.27
CA VAL A 37 2.22 -5.98 -1.40
C VAL A 37 0.99 -5.18 -1.79
N VAL A 38 0.04 -5.84 -2.44
CA VAL A 38 -1.20 -5.21 -2.93
C VAL A 38 -2.34 -5.61 -2.01
N MET A 39 -2.97 -4.64 -1.38
CA MET A 39 -4.25 -4.86 -0.72
C MET A 39 -5.38 -4.66 -1.73
N VAL A 40 -6.09 -5.74 -2.05
CA VAL A 40 -7.37 -5.67 -2.75
C VAL A 40 -8.45 -5.27 -1.75
N THR A 41 -9.13 -4.17 -2.04
CA THR A 41 -10.11 -3.53 -1.15
C THR A 41 -11.39 -3.17 -1.90
N GLN A 42 -12.41 -2.70 -1.18
CA GLN A 42 -13.63 -2.14 -1.74
C GLN A 42 -14.18 -1.04 -0.81
N PRO A 43 -15.11 -0.19 -1.28
CA PRO A 43 -15.81 0.76 -0.44
C PRO A 43 -16.55 0.08 0.72
N ASP A 44 -16.69 0.79 1.84
CA ASP A 44 -17.43 0.36 3.03
C ASP A 44 -16.97 -0.99 3.63
N CYS A 45 -15.70 -1.35 3.44
CA CYS A 45 -15.11 -2.58 3.96
C CYS A 45 -14.41 -2.36 5.33
N SER A 46 -15.11 -2.64 6.44
CA SER A 46 -14.54 -2.52 7.79
C SER A 46 -13.32 -3.43 8.03
N PHE A 47 -13.31 -4.63 7.45
CA PHE A 47 -12.18 -5.55 7.51
C PHE A 47 -10.94 -5.01 6.77
N CYS A 48 -11.13 -4.27 5.69
CA CYS A 48 -10.05 -3.65 4.94
C CYS A 48 -9.43 -2.50 5.74
N VAL A 49 -10.26 -1.68 6.38
CA VAL A 49 -9.82 -0.63 7.32
C VAL A 49 -9.00 -1.23 8.45
N ARG A 50 -9.51 -2.31 9.05
CA ARG A 50 -8.81 -3.01 10.13
C ARG A 50 -7.43 -3.52 9.71
N LEU A 51 -7.34 -4.19 8.56
CA LEU A 51 -6.06 -4.68 8.04
C LEU A 51 -5.06 -3.55 7.78
N GLU A 52 -5.54 -2.44 7.23
CA GLU A 52 -4.73 -1.26 6.94
C GLU A 52 -4.21 -0.60 8.22
N GLU A 53 -5.07 -0.32 9.19
CA GLU A 53 -4.74 0.42 10.42
C GLU A 53 -3.94 -0.41 11.42
N GLU A 54 -4.31 -1.67 11.63
CA GLU A 54 -3.69 -2.52 12.65
C GLU A 54 -2.40 -3.19 12.16
N ILE A 55 -2.20 -3.34 10.83
CA ILE A 55 -1.06 -4.10 10.28
C ILE A 55 -0.27 -3.29 9.27
N LEU A 56 -0.85 -2.94 8.12
CA LEU A 56 -0.06 -2.42 7.00
C LEU A 56 0.52 -1.03 7.30
N GLN A 57 -0.21 -0.18 8.01
CA GLN A 57 0.26 1.14 8.42
C GLN A 57 1.43 1.07 9.41
N PRO A 58 1.35 0.34 10.54
CA PRO A 58 2.50 0.11 11.41
C PRO A 58 3.70 -0.50 10.66
N LEU A 59 3.45 -1.45 9.76
CA LEU A 59 4.48 -2.13 8.98
C LEU A 59 5.23 -1.18 8.02
N ARG A 60 4.52 -0.24 7.40
CA ARG A 60 5.14 0.82 6.59
C ARG A 60 5.90 1.82 7.48
N ALA A 61 5.32 2.19 8.62
CA ALA A 61 5.89 3.17 9.54
C ALA A 61 7.19 2.67 10.21
N SER A 62 7.34 1.35 10.40
CA SER A 62 8.58 0.77 10.91
C SER A 62 9.78 1.00 9.99
N GLY A 63 9.53 1.23 8.69
CA GLY A 63 10.55 1.44 7.66
C GLY A 63 11.33 0.18 7.28
N GLU A 64 11.02 -0.96 7.89
CA GLU A 64 11.79 -2.19 7.75
C GLU A 64 11.88 -2.67 6.29
N PHE A 65 10.81 -2.46 5.52
CA PHE A 65 10.69 -2.90 4.13
C PHE A 65 10.79 -1.78 3.09
N LYS A 66 11.14 -0.55 3.48
CA LYS A 66 11.08 0.67 2.63
C LYS A 66 11.77 0.54 1.27
N GLY A 67 12.86 -0.24 1.20
CA GLY A 67 13.61 -0.50 -0.04
C GLY A 67 13.37 -1.85 -0.70
N LYS A 68 12.55 -2.73 -0.09
CA LYS A 68 12.26 -4.08 -0.61
C LYS A 68 10.83 -4.19 -1.13
N ILE A 69 9.90 -3.49 -0.50
CA ILE A 69 8.47 -3.63 -0.74
C ILE A 69 7.84 -2.29 -1.10
N ARG A 70 6.98 -2.33 -2.10
CA ARG A 70 6.01 -1.31 -2.43
C ARG A 70 4.63 -1.74 -1.96
N PHE A 71 4.04 -0.98 -1.05
CA PHE A 71 2.68 -1.21 -0.59
C PHE A 71 1.72 -0.39 -1.44
N THR A 72 0.68 -1.03 -1.97
CA THR A 72 -0.34 -0.36 -2.78
C THR A 72 -1.72 -0.97 -2.53
N THR A 73 -2.74 -0.32 -3.07
CA THR A 73 -4.14 -0.72 -2.93
C THR A 73 -4.80 -0.76 -4.29
N VAL A 74 -5.63 -1.79 -4.51
CA VAL A 74 -6.49 -1.91 -5.69
C VAL A 74 -7.92 -2.00 -5.22
N ASP A 75 -8.73 -1.01 -5.59
CA ASP A 75 -10.16 -0.96 -5.27
C ASP A 75 -10.99 -1.66 -6.35
N ILE A 76 -11.70 -2.73 -5.96
CA ILE A 76 -12.55 -3.54 -6.84
C ILE A 76 -14.05 -3.24 -6.70
N GLY A 77 -14.44 -2.23 -5.93
CA GLY A 77 -15.84 -1.83 -5.78
C GLY A 77 -16.50 -1.42 -7.10
N ILE A 78 -15.71 -0.92 -8.04
CA ILE A 78 -16.08 -0.67 -9.43
C ILE A 78 -14.93 -1.05 -10.36
N ALA A 79 -15.25 -1.48 -11.59
CA ALA A 79 -14.25 -1.81 -12.62
C ALA A 79 -13.60 -0.54 -13.19
N THR A 80 -12.62 0.01 -12.46
CA THR A 80 -11.92 1.24 -12.84
C THR A 80 -10.80 0.92 -13.84
N PRO A 81 -10.67 1.66 -14.96
CA PRO A 81 -9.56 1.47 -15.89
C PRO A 81 -8.20 1.62 -15.21
N MET A 82 -7.28 0.72 -15.52
CA MET A 82 -5.90 0.75 -15.01
C MET A 82 -4.91 0.19 -16.04
N ILE A 83 -3.62 0.42 -15.79
CA ILE A 83 -2.52 -0.12 -16.59
C ILE A 83 -1.79 -1.16 -15.75
N ASP A 84 -1.61 -2.35 -16.33
CA ASP A 84 -0.99 -3.48 -15.69
C ASP A 84 0.55 -3.44 -15.76
N PHE A 85 1.21 -4.42 -15.13
CA PHE A 85 2.67 -4.56 -15.10
C PHE A 85 3.31 -4.60 -16.50
N ASP A 86 2.65 -5.23 -17.48
CA ASP A 86 3.12 -5.37 -18.86
C ASP A 86 2.72 -4.17 -19.76
N GLY A 87 2.08 -3.14 -19.19
CA GLY A 87 1.57 -1.99 -19.93
C GLY A 87 0.20 -2.22 -20.58
N THR A 88 -0.39 -3.40 -20.44
CA THR A 88 -1.73 -3.71 -20.97
C THR A 88 -2.80 -2.92 -20.21
N LYS A 89 -3.82 -2.45 -20.94
CA LYS A 89 -5.01 -1.83 -20.34
C LYS A 89 -5.91 -2.92 -19.76
N THR A 90 -6.33 -2.74 -18.52
CA THR A 90 -7.28 -3.63 -17.84
C THR A 90 -8.17 -2.81 -16.90
N THR A 91 -8.92 -3.48 -16.02
CA THR A 91 -9.68 -2.87 -14.94
C THR A 91 -9.22 -3.40 -13.58
N THR A 92 -9.47 -2.67 -12.51
CA THR A 92 -9.15 -3.11 -11.13
C THR A 92 -9.76 -4.47 -10.79
N VAL A 93 -10.98 -4.73 -11.26
CA VAL A 93 -11.68 -6.01 -11.07
C VAL A 93 -11.02 -7.14 -11.86
N GLU A 94 -10.67 -6.92 -13.13
CA GLU A 94 -9.97 -7.91 -13.96
C GLU A 94 -8.57 -8.22 -13.43
N PHE A 95 -7.83 -7.18 -13.00
CA PHE A 95 -6.54 -7.32 -12.35
C PHE A 95 -6.64 -8.23 -11.12
N ALA A 96 -7.57 -7.93 -10.20
CA ALA A 96 -7.75 -8.74 -8.98
C ALA A 96 -8.20 -10.18 -9.28
N SER A 97 -9.08 -10.34 -10.29
CA SER A 97 -9.59 -11.65 -10.70
C SER A 97 -8.48 -12.59 -11.19
N ARG A 98 -7.45 -12.07 -11.88
CA ARG A 98 -6.30 -12.87 -12.32
C ARG A 98 -5.53 -13.49 -11.15
N TYR A 99 -5.58 -12.87 -9.98
CA TYR A 99 -4.93 -13.36 -8.76
C TYR A 99 -5.89 -14.06 -7.79
N GLU A 100 -7.08 -14.43 -8.25
CA GLU A 100 -8.13 -15.06 -7.42
C GLU A 100 -8.60 -14.20 -6.23
N ALA A 101 -8.36 -12.89 -6.28
CA ALA A 101 -8.70 -11.94 -5.22
C ALA A 101 -10.15 -11.42 -5.37
N PHE A 102 -11.11 -12.32 -5.27
CA PHE A 102 -12.55 -12.00 -5.44
C PHE A 102 -13.20 -11.40 -4.18
N GLY A 103 -12.58 -11.56 -3.02
CA GLY A 103 -13.08 -11.07 -1.73
C GLY A 103 -12.14 -10.05 -1.08
N THR A 104 -12.68 -9.22 -0.19
CA THR A 104 -11.91 -8.15 0.45
C THR A 104 -11.90 -8.29 1.98
N PRO A 105 -10.78 -7.94 2.65
CA PRO A 105 -9.49 -7.65 2.04
C PRO A 105 -8.82 -8.91 1.48
N THR A 106 -8.00 -8.77 0.45
CA THR A 106 -7.03 -9.80 0.04
C THR A 106 -5.65 -9.16 -0.09
N LEU A 107 -4.63 -9.80 0.49
CA LEU A 107 -3.23 -9.41 0.29
C LEU A 107 -2.58 -10.27 -0.77
N LEU A 108 -2.03 -9.61 -1.79
CA LEU A 108 -1.23 -10.22 -2.83
C LEU A 108 0.24 -9.87 -2.63
N PHE A 109 1.11 -10.83 -2.91
CA PHE A 109 2.56 -10.67 -2.87
C PHE A 109 3.11 -10.90 -4.27
N LEU A 110 3.47 -9.83 -4.98
CA LEU A 110 3.79 -9.89 -6.41
C LEU A 110 5.23 -9.44 -6.67
N SER A 111 5.82 -9.98 -7.74
CA SER A 111 7.11 -9.52 -8.26
C SER A 111 6.97 -8.14 -8.92
N PRO A 112 8.09 -7.45 -9.23
CA PRO A 112 8.10 -6.26 -10.09
C PRO A 112 7.39 -6.42 -11.44
N ARG A 113 7.18 -7.66 -11.89
CA ARG A 113 6.54 -8.00 -13.18
C ARG A 113 5.10 -8.52 -13.00
N GLY A 114 4.59 -8.56 -11.78
CA GLY A 114 3.27 -9.09 -11.46
C GLY A 114 3.20 -10.60 -11.23
N ASP A 115 4.34 -11.30 -11.16
CA ASP A 115 4.35 -12.75 -10.87
C ASP A 115 3.99 -12.99 -9.38
N PRO A 116 3.08 -13.92 -9.02
CA PRO A 116 2.83 -14.26 -7.63
C PRO A 116 4.08 -14.85 -6.95
N LEU A 117 4.49 -14.26 -5.83
CA LEU A 117 5.68 -14.70 -5.06
C LEU A 117 5.32 -15.50 -3.81
N ALA A 118 4.07 -15.39 -3.34
CA ALA A 118 3.53 -16.17 -2.23
C ALA A 118 2.01 -16.34 -2.40
N PRO A 119 1.38 -17.33 -1.75
CA PRO A 119 -0.07 -17.47 -1.74
C PRO A 119 -0.78 -16.20 -1.23
N PRO A 120 -1.91 -15.80 -1.83
CA PRO A 120 -2.73 -14.71 -1.31
C PRO A 120 -3.17 -14.97 0.12
N LYS A 121 -3.31 -13.90 0.92
CA LYS A 121 -3.95 -13.98 2.23
C LYS A 121 -5.34 -13.36 2.17
N TYR A 122 -6.35 -14.14 2.53
CA TYR A 122 -7.76 -13.75 2.44
C TYR A 122 -8.29 -13.31 3.79
N GLY A 123 -8.96 -12.16 3.81
CA GLY A 123 -9.57 -11.59 5.00
C GLY A 123 -8.58 -11.08 6.04
N VAL A 124 -9.10 -10.83 7.24
CA VAL A 124 -8.32 -10.49 8.43
C VAL A 124 -8.96 -11.23 9.63
N PRO A 125 -8.22 -12.12 10.31
CA PRO A 125 -8.75 -12.87 11.44
C PRO A 125 -8.85 -12.00 12.70
N ASP A 126 -9.61 -12.44 13.71
CA ASP A 126 -9.73 -11.72 14.99
C ASP A 126 -8.40 -11.59 15.73
N ILE A 127 -7.56 -12.63 15.69
CA ILE A 127 -6.23 -12.64 16.33
C ILE A 127 -5.23 -11.93 15.43
N VAL A 128 -5.22 -10.60 15.48
CA VAL A 128 -4.45 -9.76 14.56
C VAL A 128 -2.93 -9.86 14.76
N ASP A 129 -2.44 -10.01 15.99
CA ASP A 129 -0.99 -10.01 16.26
C ASP A 129 -0.28 -11.18 15.55
N PHE A 130 -0.90 -12.37 15.60
CA PHE A 130 -0.37 -13.55 14.90
C PHE A 130 -0.38 -13.35 13.38
N TYR A 131 -1.44 -12.72 12.87
CA TYR A 131 -1.58 -12.45 11.44
C TYR A 131 -0.59 -11.39 10.93
N ALA A 132 -0.32 -10.35 11.72
CA ALA A 132 0.71 -9.37 11.44
C ALA A 132 2.09 -10.03 11.33
N HIS A 133 2.42 -10.90 12.29
CA HIS A 133 3.65 -11.68 12.24
C HIS A 133 3.73 -12.57 10.99
N GLU A 134 2.64 -13.23 10.62
CA GLU A 134 2.59 -14.08 9.42
C GLU A 134 2.83 -13.27 8.13
N ILE A 135 2.25 -12.07 8.03
CA ILE A 135 2.47 -11.14 6.91
C ILE A 135 3.95 -10.72 6.86
N GLU A 136 4.54 -10.34 7.98
CA GLU A 136 5.96 -10.02 8.07
C GLU A 136 6.86 -11.18 7.63
N GLN A 137 6.61 -12.39 8.12
CA GLN A 137 7.38 -13.58 7.73
C GLN A 137 7.23 -13.87 6.24
N THR A 138 6.02 -13.72 5.69
CA THR A 138 5.79 -13.86 4.25
C THR A 138 6.67 -12.89 3.47
N ILE A 139 6.68 -11.60 3.87
CA ILE A 139 7.48 -10.55 3.23
C ILE A 139 8.99 -10.82 3.35
N ARG A 140 9.47 -11.24 4.52
CA ARG A 140 10.89 -11.60 4.73
C ARG A 140 11.33 -12.71 3.79
N ASN A 141 10.47 -13.71 3.61
CA ASN A 141 10.74 -14.91 2.82
C ASN A 141 10.46 -14.77 1.32
N LEU A 142 9.97 -13.61 0.86
CA LEU A 142 9.82 -13.38 -0.59
C LEU A 142 11.17 -13.53 -1.30
N PRO A 143 11.18 -14.20 -2.47
CA PRO A 143 12.37 -14.31 -3.31
C PRO A 143 12.99 -12.94 -3.61
N PRO A 144 14.32 -12.86 -3.76
CA PRO A 144 14.98 -11.63 -4.20
C PRO A 144 14.48 -11.23 -5.58
N THR A 145 14.33 -9.93 -5.80
CA THR A 145 14.07 -9.36 -7.11
C THR A 145 15.39 -9.24 -7.87
N ASN A 146 15.43 -9.76 -9.10
CA ASN A 146 16.57 -9.66 -10.01
C ASN A 146 16.32 -8.57 -11.04
#